data_AF-A0A8S9TT68-F1
#
_entry.id   AF-A0A8S9TT68-F1
#
_cell.length_a   1.000
_cell.length_b   1.000
_cell.length_c   1.000
_cell.angle_alpha   90.00
_cell.angle_beta   90.00
_cell.angle_gamma   90.00
#
_symmetry.space_group_name_H-M   'P 1'
#
loop_
_entity.id
_entity.type
_entity.pdbx_description
1 polymer ?
#
loop_
_entity_poly.entity_id
_entity_poly.type
_entity_poly.pdbx_seq_one_letter_code
_entity_poly.pdbx_strand_id
1 'polypeptide(L)'
;MTQFAIGDFVFYADVWAHRRSKLRVKWCGPARVVDTSSNWIFVVENLLTGERREAHASRLKFFADAELGITEDLLAQVAHNSEGHVVEELKEARYNSTAKTHELLVKWRGLTEEVNSWEPVQNVIEDVPVLVKKFLTSNQDIPAIVKLMEDINWSTM
;
A
#
# COMPACT_ATOMS: atom_id res chain seq x y z
N MET A 1 -17.51 25.58 -17.10
CA MET A 1 -16.77 24.42 -17.64
C MET A 1 -17.01 23.27 -16.69
N THR A 2 -17.47 22.12 -17.18
CA THR A 2 -17.65 20.90 -16.38
C THR A 2 -16.27 20.38 -15.99
N GLN A 3 -16.00 20.29 -14.69
CA GLN A 3 -14.68 19.92 -14.18
C GLN A 3 -14.35 18.44 -14.41
N PHE A 4 -15.38 17.59 -14.46
CA PHE A 4 -15.31 16.15 -14.73
C PHE A 4 -16.51 15.74 -15.59
N ALA A 5 -16.37 14.65 -16.33
CA ALA A 5 -17.38 14.04 -17.19
C ALA A 5 -17.58 12.56 -16.83
N ILE A 6 -18.75 12.02 -17.19
CA ILE A 6 -19.02 10.59 -17.06
C ILE A 6 -18.00 9.82 -17.90
N GLY A 7 -17.33 8.84 -17.27
CA GLY A 7 -16.24 8.07 -17.86
C GLY A 7 -14.85 8.52 -17.42
N ASP A 8 -14.70 9.69 -16.80
CA ASP A 8 -13.40 10.15 -16.31
C ASP A 8 -12.90 9.27 -15.15
N PHE A 9 -11.60 8.98 -15.17
CA PHE A 9 -10.92 8.28 -14.10
C PHE A 9 -10.39 9.27 -13.07
N VAL A 10 -10.74 9.07 -11.81
CA VAL A 10 -10.50 10.00 -10.71
C VAL A 10 -10.12 9.28 -9.41
N PHE A 11 -9.33 9.93 -8.56
CA PHE A 11 -9.27 9.67 -7.12
C PHE A 11 -10.37 10.43 -6.40
N TYR A 12 -10.90 9.88 -5.32
CA TYR A 12 -11.87 10.56 -4.46
C TYR A 12 -11.38 10.68 -3.01
N ALA A 13 -11.62 11.82 -2.38
CA ALA A 13 -11.25 12.06 -1.00
C ALA A 13 -12.29 11.47 -0.04
N ASP A 14 -11.91 10.45 0.75
CA ASP A 14 -12.71 9.93 1.85
C ASP A 14 -12.36 10.66 3.15
N VAL A 15 -13.40 11.04 3.91
CA VAL A 15 -13.26 11.78 5.17
C VAL A 15 -13.34 10.79 6.31
N TRP A 16 -12.17 10.38 6.79
CA TRP A 16 -12.10 9.56 8.00
C TRP A 16 -12.25 10.47 9.23
N ALA A 17 -13.43 10.47 9.85
CA ALA A 17 -13.68 11.19 11.08
C ALA A 17 -12.99 10.47 12.25
N HIS A 18 -11.74 10.80 12.53
CA HIS A 18 -11.11 10.39 13.78
C HIS A 18 -11.55 11.30 14.93
N ARG A 19 -11.73 10.73 16.13
CA ARG A 19 -12.26 11.39 17.35
C ARG A 19 -11.46 12.59 17.89
N ARG A 20 -10.50 13.17 17.15
CA ARG A 20 -9.76 14.38 17.54
C ARG A 20 -9.64 15.36 16.37
N SER A 21 -10.47 16.40 16.42
CA SER A 21 -10.39 17.78 15.88
C SER A 21 -9.64 18.14 14.57
N LYS A 22 -9.05 17.23 13.80
CA LYS A 22 -8.41 17.57 12.53
C LYS A 22 -8.80 16.56 11.44
N LEU A 23 -9.57 17.02 10.48
CA LEU A 23 -9.97 16.26 9.29
C LEU A 23 -8.72 15.94 8.47
N ARG A 24 -8.22 14.71 8.53
CA ARG A 24 -7.22 14.21 7.58
C ARG A 24 -7.99 13.60 6.41
N VAL A 25 -7.68 14.09 5.21
CA VAL A 25 -8.30 13.62 3.96
C VAL A 25 -7.45 12.46 3.44
N LYS A 26 -8.06 11.29 3.22
CA LYS A 26 -7.41 10.17 2.54
C LYS A 26 -7.90 10.12 1.10
N TRP A 27 -7.01 10.17 0.13
CA TRP A 27 -7.37 10.05 -1.30
C TRP A 27 -7.48 8.58 -1.65
N CYS A 28 -8.65 8.11 -2.08
CA CYS A 28 -8.98 6.72 -2.32
C CYS A 28 -9.12 6.40 -3.80
N GLY A 29 -8.53 5.25 -4.18
CA GLY A 29 -8.76 4.43 -5.38
C GLY A 29 -8.56 5.09 -6.74
N PRO A 30 -8.24 4.32 -7.79
CA PRO A 30 -8.75 4.65 -9.11
C PRO A 30 -10.27 4.37 -9.12
N ALA A 31 -11.06 5.43 -9.27
CA ALA A 31 -12.50 5.36 -9.47
C ALA A 31 -12.86 5.92 -10.84
N ARG A 32 -14.06 5.60 -11.31
CA ARG A 32 -14.62 6.17 -12.55
C ARG A 32 -15.86 6.96 -12.22
N VAL A 33 -16.00 8.15 -12.79
CA VAL A 33 -17.25 8.92 -12.72
C VAL A 33 -18.30 8.15 -13.52
N VAL A 34 -19.36 7.71 -12.85
CA VAL A 34 -20.45 6.94 -13.46
C VAL A 34 -21.73 7.74 -13.62
N ASP A 35 -21.90 8.80 -12.84
CA ASP A 35 -23.07 9.69 -12.92
C ASP A 35 -22.75 11.08 -12.37
N THR A 36 -23.63 12.04 -12.62
CA THR A 36 -23.55 13.40 -12.08
C THR A 36 -24.93 13.95 -11.72
N SER A 37 -25.13 14.21 -10.44
CA SER A 37 -26.37 14.82 -9.92
C SER A 37 -26.38 16.34 -10.14
N SER A 38 -25.20 16.97 -10.24
CA SER A 38 -25.03 18.39 -10.55
C SER A 38 -23.59 18.68 -11.00
N ASN A 39 -23.33 19.89 -11.49
CA ASN A 39 -21.97 20.35 -11.86
C ASN A 39 -20.92 20.23 -10.74
N TRP A 40 -21.34 20.02 -9.50
CA TRP A 40 -20.47 19.96 -8.32
C TRP A 40 -20.52 18.61 -7.62
N ILE A 41 -21.43 17.71 -7.96
CA ILE A 41 -21.62 16.42 -7.30
C ILE A 41 -21.61 15.31 -8.35
N PHE A 42 -20.70 14.37 -8.17
CA PHE A 42 -20.47 13.26 -9.08
C PHE A 42 -20.60 11.96 -8.30
N VAL A 43 -21.15 10.93 -8.96
CA VAL A 43 -21.12 9.57 -8.47
C VAL A 43 -19.89 8.89 -9.05
N VAL A 44 -19.02 8.39 -8.17
CA VAL A 44 -17.82 7.65 -8.54
C VAL A 44 -17.97 6.19 -8.16
N GLU A 45 -17.54 5.31 -9.04
CA GLU A 45 -17.49 3.85 -8.85
C GLU A 45 -16.04 3.43 -8.69
N ASN A 46 -15.69 2.84 -7.55
CA ASN A 46 -14.37 2.29 -7.32
C ASN A 46 -14.17 1.08 -8.25
N LEU A 47 -13.12 1.10 -9.07
CA LEU A 47 -12.90 0.07 -10.08
C LEU A 47 -12.52 -1.31 -9.49
N LEU A 48 -12.03 -1.33 -8.25
CA LEU A 48 -11.58 -2.55 -7.58
C LEU A 48 -12.71 -3.17 -6.76
N THR A 49 -13.44 -2.36 -5.99
CA THR A 49 -14.49 -2.85 -5.08
C THR A 49 -15.89 -2.81 -5.70
N GLY A 50 -16.09 -2.09 -6.81
CA GLY A 50 -17.41 -1.82 -7.39
C GLY A 50 -18.28 -0.89 -6.55
N GLU A 51 -17.75 -0.34 -5.45
CA GLU A 51 -18.51 0.52 -4.54
C GLU A 51 -18.78 1.88 -5.18
N ARG A 52 -20.03 2.35 -5.09
CA ARG A 52 -20.45 3.66 -5.60
C ARG A 52 -20.61 4.67 -4.48
N ARG A 53 -20.11 5.88 -4.70
CA ARG A 53 -20.20 6.99 -3.73
C ARG A 53 -20.41 8.32 -4.43
N GLU A 54 -21.13 9.21 -3.75
CA GLU A 54 -21.22 10.61 -4.16
C GLU A 54 -20.04 11.42 -3.59
N ALA A 55 -19.42 12.22 -4.43
CA ALA A 55 -18.32 13.10 -4.06
C ALA A 55 -18.50 14.48 -4.70
N HIS A 56 -18.14 15.52 -3.95
CA HIS A 56 -18.09 16.88 -4.49
C HIS A 56 -16.89 17.02 -5.44
N ALA A 57 -16.97 17.89 -6.45
CA ALA A 57 -15.90 18.11 -7.43
C ALA A 57 -14.55 18.47 -6.78
N SER A 58 -14.56 19.26 -5.71
CA SER A 58 -13.36 19.60 -4.91
C SER A 58 -12.73 18.41 -4.15
N ARG A 59 -13.46 17.29 -4.06
CA ARG A 59 -13.03 16.02 -3.47
C ARG A 59 -12.67 14.99 -4.54
N LEU A 60 -12.61 15.39 -5.80
CA LEU A 60 -12.14 14.58 -6.90
C LEU A 60 -10.83 15.13 -7.46
N LYS A 61 -9.96 14.22 -7.90
CA LYS A 61 -8.74 14.53 -8.64
C LYS A 61 -8.68 13.61 -9.84
N PHE A 62 -8.32 14.11 -11.01
CA PHE A 62 -8.07 13.24 -12.17
C PHE A 62 -7.01 12.21 -11.84
N PHE A 63 -7.19 10.99 -12.33
CA PHE A 63 -6.22 9.90 -12.23
C PHE A 63 -5.06 10.07 -13.23
N ALA A 64 -5.25 10.90 -14.26
CA ALA A 64 -4.29 11.14 -15.34
C ALA A 64 -4.01 12.63 -15.56
N ASP A 65 -3.86 13.42 -14.49
CA ASP A 65 -3.35 14.79 -14.61
C ASP A 65 -1.83 14.81 -14.52
N ALA A 66 -1.17 15.63 -15.35
CA ALA A 66 0.26 15.90 -15.27
C ALA A 66 0.65 16.57 -13.94
N GLU A 67 -0.32 17.14 -13.23
CA GLU A 67 -0.16 17.75 -11.91
C GLU A 67 -0.46 16.82 -10.72
N LEU A 68 -0.75 15.53 -10.97
CA LEU A 68 -0.69 14.51 -9.92
C LEU A 68 0.77 14.41 -9.47
N GLY A 69 1.14 15.26 -8.50
CA GLY A 69 2.27 14.99 -7.63
C GLY A 69 2.03 13.62 -7.02
N ILE A 70 2.63 12.60 -7.62
CA ILE A 70 2.66 11.24 -7.12
C ILE A 70 3.38 11.32 -5.78
N THR A 71 2.61 11.55 -4.72
CA THR A 71 3.11 11.55 -3.36
C THR A 71 3.34 10.10 -2.94
N GLU A 72 4.36 9.85 -2.12
CA GLU A 72 4.63 8.52 -1.54
C GLU A 72 3.38 7.88 -0.93
N ASP A 73 2.49 8.67 -0.33
CA ASP A 73 1.19 8.22 0.19
C ASP A 73 0.27 7.63 -0.88
N LEU A 74 0.30 8.14 -2.12
CA LEU A 74 -0.53 7.66 -3.22
C LEU A 74 0.02 6.34 -3.77
N LEU A 75 1.35 6.24 -3.90
CA LEU A 75 2.02 5.00 -4.28
C LEU A 75 1.81 3.93 -3.21
N ALA A 76 2.05 4.27 -1.94
CA ALA A 76 1.82 3.38 -0.81
C ALA A 76 0.35 2.92 -0.76
N GLN A 77 -0.60 3.78 -1.11
CA GLN A 77 -2.01 3.41 -1.09
C GLN A 77 -2.46 2.59 -2.31
N VAL A 78 -1.92 2.84 -3.51
CA VAL A 78 -2.14 1.99 -4.70
C VAL A 78 -1.53 0.62 -4.48
N ALA A 79 -0.31 0.58 -3.96
CA ALA A 79 0.38 -0.62 -3.52
C ALA A 79 -0.54 -1.42 -2.56
N HIS A 80 -1.05 -0.77 -1.51
CA HIS A 80 -1.87 -1.45 -0.50
C HIS A 80 -3.27 -1.92 -0.95
N ASN A 81 -3.75 -1.55 -2.14
CA ASN A 81 -5.13 -1.82 -2.56
C ASN A 81 -5.23 -3.08 -3.44
N SER A 82 -5.73 -4.16 -2.81
CA SER A 82 -6.61 -5.18 -3.38
C SER A 82 -6.03 -6.47 -4.00
N GLU A 83 -4.76 -6.59 -4.40
CA GLU A 83 -4.25 -7.85 -4.98
C GLU A 83 -3.10 -8.54 -4.23
N GLY A 84 -2.63 -7.95 -3.13
CA GLY A 84 -1.42 -8.42 -2.45
C GLY A 84 -0.18 -8.11 -3.29
N HIS A 85 0.94 -7.90 -2.62
CA HIS A 85 2.18 -7.57 -3.30
C HIS A 85 2.99 -8.82 -3.58
N VAL A 86 3.62 -8.88 -4.75
CA VAL A 86 4.59 -9.92 -5.06
C VAL A 86 5.96 -9.48 -4.53
N VAL A 87 6.54 -10.29 -3.65
CA VAL A 87 7.92 -10.09 -3.19
C VAL A 87 8.87 -10.29 -4.37
N GLU A 88 9.70 -9.28 -4.65
CA GLU A 88 10.81 -9.38 -5.61
C GLU A 88 12.04 -9.99 -4.93
N GLU A 89 12.42 -9.43 -3.79
CA GLU A 89 13.66 -9.77 -3.09
C GLU A 89 13.57 -9.39 -1.60
N LEU A 90 14.28 -10.12 -0.75
CA LEU A 90 14.53 -9.73 0.64
C LEU A 90 15.93 -9.12 0.71
N LYS A 91 16.03 -7.90 1.24
CA LYS A 91 17.29 -7.16 1.25
C LYS A 91 18.03 -7.28 2.58
N GLU A 92 17.31 -7.06 3.68
CA GLU A 92 17.91 -6.90 5.00
C GLU A 92 17.05 -7.54 6.09
N ALA A 93 17.68 -7.79 7.24
CA ALA A 93 17.01 -8.25 8.45
C ALA A 93 17.36 -7.32 9.61
N ARG A 94 16.38 -7.02 10.46
CA ARG A 94 16.60 -6.27 11.70
C ARG A 94 15.71 -6.79 12.82
N TYR A 95 16.14 -6.51 14.05
CA TYR A 95 15.29 -6.67 15.22
C TYR A 95 14.68 -5.33 15.62
N ASN A 96 13.35 -5.23 15.58
CA ASN A 96 12.64 -4.04 16.04
C ASN A 96 12.44 -4.13 17.56
N SER A 97 13.19 -3.34 18.32
CA SER A 97 13.12 -3.33 19.79
C SER A 97 11.79 -2.81 20.35
N THR A 98 11.06 -1.99 19.57
CA THR A 98 9.78 -1.41 19.98
C THR A 98 8.65 -2.42 19.77
N ALA A 99 8.61 -3.05 18.60
CA ALA A 99 7.64 -4.11 18.29
C ALA A 99 8.01 -5.46 18.91
N LYS A 100 9.26 -5.60 19.41
CA LYS A 100 9.84 -6.85 19.93
C LYS A 100 9.70 -8.01 18.95
N THR A 101 9.88 -7.73 17.67
CA THR A 101 9.83 -8.72 16.60
C THR A 101 10.96 -8.52 15.62
N HIS A 102 11.27 -9.57 14.88
CA HIS A 102 12.19 -9.50 13.75
C HIS A 102 11.43 -9.08 12.49
N GLU A 103 12.06 -8.21 11.72
CA GLU A 103 11.51 -7.67 10.48
C GLU A 103 12.49 -7.91 9.33
N LEU A 104 11.94 -8.15 8.15
CA LEU A 104 12.67 -8.25 6.91
C LEU A 104 12.33 -7.07 6.01
N LEU A 105 13.35 -6.49 5.37
CA LEU A 105 13.15 -5.45 4.36
C LEU A 105 12.75 -6.12 3.04
N VAL A 106 11.51 -5.91 2.64
CA VAL A 106 10.92 -6.49 1.44
C VAL A 106 11.04 -5.50 0.29
N LYS A 107 11.66 -5.95 -0.81
CA LYS A 107 11.58 -5.29 -2.11
C LYS A 107 10.37 -5.82 -2.86
N TRP A 108 9.47 -4.92 -3.24
CA TRP A 108 8.23 -5.26 -3.91
C TRP A 108 8.40 -5.24 -5.43
N ARG A 109 7.89 -6.27 -6.10
CA ARG A 109 8.06 -6.43 -7.55
C ARG A 109 7.34 -5.33 -8.30
N GLY A 110 8.09 -4.63 -9.16
CA GLY A 110 7.56 -3.54 -9.98
C GLY A 110 7.35 -2.23 -9.22
N LEU A 111 7.79 -2.14 -7.96
CA LEU A 111 7.85 -0.89 -7.20
C LEU A 111 9.31 -0.45 -7.05
N THR A 112 9.51 0.86 -6.87
CA THR A 112 10.84 1.43 -6.67
C THR A 112 11.31 1.22 -5.23
N GLU A 113 12.60 1.38 -4.97
CA GLU A 113 13.19 1.02 -3.67
C GLU A 113 12.72 1.90 -2.51
N GLU A 114 12.22 3.10 -2.81
CA GLU A 114 11.65 4.02 -1.83
C GLU A 114 10.36 3.46 -1.19
N VAL A 115 9.74 2.47 -1.84
CA VAL A 115 8.52 1.80 -1.37
C VAL A 115 8.84 0.50 -0.61
N ASN A 116 10.11 0.13 -0.47
CA ASN A 116 10.50 -1.03 0.33
C ASN A 116 10.01 -0.85 1.77
N SER A 117 9.41 -1.90 2.33
CA SER A 117 8.86 -1.87 3.67
C SER A 117 9.47 -2.93 4.56
N TRP A 118 9.52 -2.64 5.86
CA TRP A 118 9.92 -3.59 6.89
C TRP A 118 8.68 -4.38 7.31
N GLU A 119 8.66 -5.66 6.95
CA GLU A 119 7.54 -6.55 7.25
C GLU A 119 7.92 -7.51 8.39
N PRO A 120 6.98 -7.82 9.30
CA PRO A 120 7.19 -8.85 10.32
C PRO A 120 7.57 -10.17 9.66
N VAL A 121 8.64 -10.78 10.14
CA VAL A 121 9.18 -12.01 9.54
C VAL A 121 8.16 -13.14 9.47
N GLN A 122 7.23 -13.23 10.44
CA GLN A 122 6.19 -14.26 10.46
C GLN A 122 5.24 -14.13 9.27
N ASN A 123 4.88 -12.90 8.87
CA ASN A 123 4.02 -12.66 7.72
C ASN A 123 4.75 -13.05 6.43
N VAL A 124 6.01 -12.64 6.30
CA VAL A 124 6.85 -12.94 5.12
C VAL A 124 7.10 -14.45 5.00
N ILE A 125 7.24 -15.15 6.13
CA ILE A 125 7.34 -16.62 6.20
C ILE A 125 6.08 -17.29 5.68
N GLU A 126 4.90 -16.80 6.08
CA GLU A 126 3.61 -17.33 5.64
C GLU A 126 3.40 -17.13 4.13
N ASP A 127 3.79 -15.95 3.63
CA ASP A 127 3.59 -15.57 2.24
C ASP A 127 4.62 -16.21 1.28
N VAL A 128 5.92 -16.18 1.64
CA VAL A 128 7.03 -16.58 0.74
C VAL A 128 8.12 -17.42 1.45
N PRO A 129 7.79 -18.59 2.00
CA PRO A 129 8.69 -19.39 2.84
C PRO A 129 9.98 -19.82 2.12
N VAL A 130 9.88 -20.14 0.82
CA VAL A 130 11.03 -20.56 0.00
C VAL A 130 12.05 -19.43 -0.17
N LEU A 131 11.56 -18.19 -0.34
CA LEU A 131 12.39 -17.02 -0.58
C LEU A 131 13.10 -16.60 0.71
N VAL A 132 12.40 -16.66 1.85
CA VAL A 132 13.00 -16.46 3.18
C VAL A 132 14.12 -17.48 3.41
N LYS A 133 13.88 -18.77 3.20
CA LYS A 133 14.90 -19.82 3.40
C LYS A 133 16.14 -19.59 2.56
N LYS A 134 15.97 -19.22 1.29
CA LYS A 134 17.09 -18.90 0.39
C LYS A 134 17.89 -17.69 0.89
N PHE A 135 17.19 -16.62 1.30
CA PHE A 135 17.80 -15.40 1.82
C PHE A 135 18.64 -15.69 3.08
N LEU A 136 18.08 -16.43 4.04
CA LEU A 136 18.80 -16.77 5.28
C LEU A 136 20.02 -17.65 5.02
N THR A 137 19.88 -18.65 4.14
CA THR A 137 20.98 -19.57 3.79
C THR A 137 22.13 -18.83 3.08
N SER A 138 21.82 -17.80 2.30
CA SER A 138 22.82 -17.04 1.55
C SER A 138 23.54 -15.98 2.39
N ASN A 139 23.02 -15.63 3.57
CA ASN A 139 23.49 -14.51 4.38
C ASN A 139 23.77 -14.90 5.84
N GLN A 140 24.23 -16.13 6.06
CA GLN A 140 24.54 -16.66 7.40
C GLN A 140 25.68 -15.92 8.11
N ASP A 141 26.45 -15.09 7.40
CA ASP A 141 27.53 -14.29 7.98
C ASP A 141 27.02 -13.01 8.68
N ILE A 142 25.74 -12.66 8.50
CA ILE A 142 25.15 -11.43 9.07
C ILE A 142 24.65 -11.72 10.50
N PRO A 143 25.15 -11.02 11.55
CA PRO A 143 24.76 -11.30 12.94
C PRO A 143 23.25 -11.18 13.21
N ALA A 144 22.57 -10.25 12.53
CA ALA A 144 21.12 -10.09 12.63
C ALA A 144 20.37 -11.32 12.09
N ILE A 145 20.89 -11.96 11.04
CA ILE A 145 20.31 -13.17 10.43
C ILE A 145 20.60 -14.41 11.28
N VAL A 146 21.82 -14.51 11.83
CA VAL A 146 22.13 -15.59 12.79
C VAL A 146 21.18 -15.53 13.98
N LYS A 147 21.03 -14.34 14.57
CA LYS A 147 20.12 -14.14 15.70
C LYS A 147 18.66 -14.41 15.33
N LEU A 148 18.24 -13.99 14.14
CA LEU A 148 16.92 -14.32 13.60
C LEU A 148 16.70 -15.83 13.51
N MET A 149 17.71 -16.56 13.04
CA MET A 149 17.65 -18.02 12.91
C MET A 149 17.59 -18.74 14.26
N GLU A 150 18.24 -18.20 15.29
CA GLU A 150 18.18 -18.71 16.66
C GLU A 150 16.84 -18.41 17.35
N ASP A 151 16.32 -17.20 17.17
CA ASP A 151 15.12 -16.71 17.87
C ASP A 151 13.81 -17.29 17.28
N ILE A 152 13.84 -17.79 16.04
CA ILE A 152 12.65 -18.33 15.36
C ILE A 152 12.72 -19.85 15.32
N ASN A 153 11.61 -20.50 15.71
CA ASN A 153 11.50 -21.95 15.63
C ASN A 153 11.15 -22.43 14.22
N TRP A 154 12.18 -22.66 13.40
CA TRP A 154 12.06 -23.12 12.01
C TRP A 154 11.62 -24.58 11.87
N SER A 155 11.55 -25.36 12.96
CA SER A 155 11.13 -26.78 12.90
C SER A 155 9.64 -26.97 12.60
N THR A 156 8.88 -25.88 12.53
CA THR A 156 7.44 -25.84 12.29
C THR A 156 7.07 -25.40 10.86
N MET A 157 8.06 -25.16 9.99
CA MET A 157 7.91 -24.82 8.57
C MET A 157 8.22 -25.99 7.64
#